data_AF-A0A6U6L5Y8-F1
#
_entry.id   AF-A0A6U6L5Y8-F1
#
_cell.length_a   1.000
_cell.length_b   1.000
_cell.length_c   1.000
_cell.angle_alpha   90.00
_cell.angle_beta   90.00
_cell.angle_gamma   90.00
#
_symmetry.space_group_name_H-M   'P 1'
#
loop_
_entity.id
_entity.type
_entity.pdbx_description
1 polymer ?
#
loop_
_entity_poly.entity_id
_entity_poly.type
_entity_poly.pdbx_seq_one_letter_code
_entity_poly.pdbx_strand_id
1 'polypeptide(L)'
;VLLAYEEGARVAVLGTGASRAPDGRLEGQFTLDFLLDRLPRLHEFRVLRQYPLEELQALVRNVFVTELESQNTVDEVKAGCRLWERHGVTHGFLVSSPTHLPRCLACACQVLREFPDLFEGELSASPSETCYEGFEASDVVVIEPPHRGDRDKTLDDYPFHKMVRRAFQVAPDHKAGFFSRFDELLNEYGV
;
A
#
# COMPACT_ATOMS: atom_id res chain seq x y z
N VAL A 1 -8.82 4.71 -11.03
CA VAL A 1 -9.79 5.49 -11.84
C VAL A 1 -11.22 5.13 -11.48
N LEU A 2 -11.65 3.86 -11.59
CA LEU A 2 -13.02 3.44 -11.25
C LEU A 2 -13.46 3.91 -9.85
N LEU A 3 -12.73 3.52 -8.81
CA LEU A 3 -13.02 3.94 -7.43
C LEU A 3 -13.10 5.47 -7.29
N ALA A 4 -12.16 6.20 -7.91
CA ALA A 4 -12.17 7.65 -7.87
C ALA A 4 -13.40 8.28 -8.55
N TYR A 5 -13.93 7.63 -9.59
CA TYR A 5 -15.15 8.07 -10.27
C TYR A 5 -16.40 7.76 -9.45
N GLU A 6 -16.54 6.52 -8.97
CA GLU A 6 -17.70 6.06 -8.19
C GLU A 6 -17.85 6.81 -6.87
N GLU A 7 -16.73 7.11 -6.20
CA GLU A 7 -16.71 7.84 -4.93
C GLU A 7 -16.70 9.37 -5.11
N GLY A 8 -16.72 9.88 -6.35
CA GLY A 8 -16.67 11.31 -6.62
C GLY A 8 -15.43 11.99 -6.01
N ALA A 9 -14.26 11.37 -6.19
CA ALA A 9 -13.04 11.80 -5.52
C ALA A 9 -12.67 13.25 -5.82
N ARG A 10 -12.38 14.01 -4.77
CA ARG A 10 -11.90 15.41 -4.88
C ARG A 10 -10.41 15.52 -5.19
N VAL A 11 -9.64 14.55 -4.72
CA VAL A 11 -8.20 14.44 -4.97
C VAL A 11 -7.79 12.97 -4.91
N ALA A 12 -6.94 12.55 -5.84
CA ALA A 12 -6.33 11.23 -5.87
C ALA A 12 -4.81 11.42 -5.84
N VAL A 13 -4.19 11.04 -4.74
CA VAL A 13 -2.76 11.26 -4.49
C VAL A 13 -1.98 10.03 -4.93
N LEU A 14 -1.04 10.22 -5.85
CA LEU A 14 -0.08 9.19 -6.26
C LEU A 14 1.19 9.35 -5.44
N GLY A 15 1.44 8.35 -4.58
CA GLY A 15 2.70 8.23 -3.82
C GLY A 15 3.88 7.96 -4.73
N THR A 16 5.08 8.31 -4.28
CA THR A 16 6.32 8.25 -5.06
C THR A 16 7.40 7.38 -4.45
N GLY A 17 7.32 7.09 -3.15
CA GLY A 17 8.39 6.47 -2.37
C GLY A 17 9.78 7.08 -2.61
N ALA A 18 10.83 6.33 -2.25
CA ALA A 18 12.21 6.72 -2.53
C ALA A 18 12.69 6.35 -3.95
N SER A 19 11.86 5.65 -4.73
CA SER A 19 12.24 5.11 -6.03
C SER A 19 12.34 6.20 -7.09
N ARG A 20 13.48 6.28 -7.78
CA ARG A 20 13.72 7.20 -8.89
C ARG A 20 14.11 6.43 -10.14
N ALA A 21 13.49 6.77 -11.26
CA ALA A 21 13.92 6.32 -12.57
C ALA A 21 15.28 6.93 -12.96
N PRO A 22 16.00 6.36 -13.94
CA PRO A 22 17.28 6.90 -14.41
C PRO A 22 17.23 8.35 -14.90
N ASP A 23 16.06 8.81 -15.35
CA ASP A 23 15.80 10.19 -15.78
C ASP A 23 15.46 11.14 -14.61
N GLY A 24 15.50 10.64 -13.37
CA GLY A 24 15.26 11.39 -12.14
C GLY A 24 13.80 11.47 -11.71
N ARG A 25 12.84 10.99 -12.53
CA ARG A 25 11.41 11.00 -12.18
C ARG A 25 11.11 10.03 -11.05
N LEU A 26 10.18 10.44 -10.20
CA LEU A 26 9.65 9.61 -9.12
C LEU A 26 8.53 8.68 -9.63
N GLU A 27 8.26 7.59 -8.88
CA GLU A 27 7.29 6.55 -9.27
C GLU A 27 5.88 7.11 -9.54
N GLY A 28 5.37 7.96 -8.66
CA GLY A 28 4.07 8.63 -8.82
C GLY A 28 4.01 9.52 -10.05
N GLN A 29 5.10 10.23 -10.39
CA GLN A 29 5.18 11.03 -11.63
C GLN A 29 5.09 10.15 -12.86
N PHE A 30 5.90 9.09 -12.90
CA PHE A 30 5.86 8.13 -14.00
C PHE A 30 4.45 7.50 -14.14
N THR A 31 3.82 7.17 -13.01
CA THR A 31 2.47 6.59 -12.99
C THR A 31 1.43 7.56 -13.55
N LEU A 32 1.50 8.84 -13.17
CA LEU A 32 0.59 9.86 -13.69
C LEU A 32 0.80 10.08 -15.18
N ASP A 33 2.04 10.28 -15.62
CA ASP A 33 2.40 10.45 -17.04
C ASP A 33 1.87 9.28 -17.87
N PHE A 34 2.15 8.05 -17.42
CA PHE A 34 1.70 6.83 -18.08
C PHE A 34 0.18 6.75 -18.20
N LEU A 35 -0.55 7.15 -17.15
CA LEU A 35 -2.00 7.19 -17.14
C LEU A 35 -2.53 8.26 -18.09
N LEU A 36 -1.96 9.48 -18.05
CA LEU A 36 -2.36 10.60 -18.91
C LEU A 36 -2.16 10.29 -20.41
N ASP A 37 -1.06 9.63 -20.76
CA ASP A 37 -0.74 9.20 -22.13
C ASP A 37 -1.70 8.13 -22.64
N ARG A 38 -2.27 7.31 -21.74
CA ARG A 38 -3.17 6.21 -22.06
C ARG A 38 -4.63 6.49 -21.76
N LEU A 39 -4.99 7.74 -21.49
CA LEU A 39 -6.38 8.14 -21.23
C LEU A 39 -7.39 7.70 -22.30
N PRO A 40 -7.08 7.73 -23.62
CA PRO A 40 -8.00 7.19 -24.63
C PRO A 40 -8.27 5.69 -24.50
N ARG A 41 -7.40 4.95 -23.80
CA ARG A 41 -7.45 3.50 -23.63
C ARG A 41 -8.22 3.06 -22.38
N LEU A 42 -8.78 3.98 -21.58
CA LEU A 42 -9.53 3.61 -20.38
C LEU A 42 -10.71 2.66 -20.66
N HIS A 43 -11.34 2.74 -21.84
CA HIS A 43 -12.41 1.83 -22.25
C HIS A 43 -11.93 0.43 -22.66
N GLU A 44 -10.62 0.17 -22.73
CA GLU A 44 -10.11 -1.20 -22.85
C GLU A 44 -10.51 -2.03 -21.62
N PHE A 45 -10.56 -1.40 -20.44
CA PHE A 45 -11.01 -2.01 -19.20
C PHE A 45 -12.54 -2.16 -19.20
N ARG A 46 -13.03 -3.40 -19.13
CA ARG A 46 -14.47 -3.74 -19.20
C ARG A 46 -15.30 -2.94 -18.20
N VAL A 47 -14.81 -2.77 -16.97
CA VAL A 47 -15.49 -2.08 -15.87
C VAL A 47 -15.66 -0.58 -16.11
N LEU A 48 -14.86 0.03 -16.98
CA LEU A 48 -14.92 1.46 -17.28
C LEU A 48 -15.79 1.80 -18.50
N ARG A 49 -16.17 0.81 -19.33
CA ARG A 49 -16.94 1.03 -20.57
C ARG A 49 -18.33 1.61 -20.34
N GLN A 50 -18.87 1.41 -19.15
CA GLN A 50 -20.20 1.91 -18.79
C GLN A 50 -20.23 3.42 -18.51
N TYR A 51 -19.07 4.08 -18.36
CA TYR A 51 -18.98 5.51 -18.08
C TYR A 51 -18.50 6.31 -19.31
N PRO A 52 -18.93 7.57 -19.48
CA PRO A 52 -18.45 8.42 -20.57
C PRO A 52 -16.93 8.63 -20.51
N LEU A 53 -16.24 8.35 -21.62
CA LEU A 53 -14.77 8.44 -21.66
C LEU A 53 -14.27 9.85 -21.34
N GLU A 54 -14.93 10.88 -21.87
CA GLU A 54 -14.56 12.29 -21.65
C GLU A 54 -14.61 12.67 -20.16
N GLU A 55 -15.60 12.17 -19.42
CA GLU A 55 -15.71 12.40 -17.98
C GLU A 55 -14.58 11.71 -17.21
N LEU A 56 -14.26 10.45 -17.55
CA LEU A 56 -13.14 9.74 -16.95
C LEU A 56 -11.80 10.45 -17.21
N GLN A 57 -11.60 10.98 -18.41
CA GLN A 57 -10.41 11.73 -18.77
C GLN A 57 -10.32 13.05 -18.00
N ALA A 58 -11.43 13.78 -17.90
CA ALA A 58 -11.51 15.01 -17.12
C ALA A 58 -11.24 14.75 -15.63
N LEU A 59 -11.80 13.67 -15.07
CA LEU A 59 -11.53 13.24 -13.70
C LEU A 59 -10.03 13.08 -13.49
N VAL A 60 -9.35 12.28 -14.31
CA VAL A 60 -7.91 12.03 -14.13
C VAL A 60 -7.11 13.33 -14.20
N ARG A 61 -7.39 14.20 -15.17
CA ARG A 61 -6.65 15.46 -15.34
C ARG A 61 -6.83 16.45 -14.20
N ASN A 62 -7.99 16.46 -13.56
CA ASN A 62 -8.33 17.45 -12.54
C ASN A 62 -8.13 16.95 -11.11
N VAL A 63 -8.17 15.64 -10.89
CA VAL A 63 -8.20 15.04 -9.54
C VAL A 63 -6.88 14.37 -9.18
N PHE A 64 -6.15 13.81 -10.14
CA PHE A 64 -4.94 13.05 -9.86
C PHE A 64 -3.74 13.97 -9.71
N VAL A 65 -3.05 13.86 -8.59
CA VAL A 65 -1.86 14.65 -8.25
C VAL A 65 -0.74 13.75 -7.78
N THR A 66 0.50 14.18 -8.01
CA THR A 66 1.69 13.47 -7.55
C THR A 66 2.24 14.14 -6.32
N GLU A 67 2.51 13.34 -5.29
CA GLU A 67 3.25 13.77 -4.10
C GLU A 67 4.74 13.52 -4.33
N LEU A 68 5.63 14.47 -4.05
CA LEU A 68 7.03 14.44 -4.54
C LEU A 68 8.10 14.37 -3.44
N GLU A 69 7.71 14.40 -2.17
CA GLU A 69 8.63 14.53 -1.04
C GLU A 69 8.81 13.22 -0.27
N SER A 70 7.81 12.34 -0.28
CA SER A 70 7.82 11.12 0.54
C SER A 70 8.98 10.20 0.23
N GLN A 71 9.61 9.63 1.25
CA GLN A 71 10.71 8.67 1.09
C GLN A 71 10.31 7.25 1.51
N ASN A 72 9.15 7.10 2.13
CA ASN A 72 8.62 5.82 2.60
C ASN A 72 7.10 5.91 2.75
N THR A 73 6.46 4.76 2.98
CA THR A 73 5.00 4.63 3.13
C THR A 73 4.42 5.51 4.25
N VAL A 74 5.15 5.75 5.34
CA VAL A 74 4.68 6.62 6.43
C VAL A 74 4.62 8.08 5.96
N ASP A 75 5.61 8.53 5.22
CA ASP A 75 5.63 9.88 4.64
C ASP A 75 4.49 10.05 3.63
N GLU A 76 4.26 9.04 2.77
CA GLU A 76 3.19 9.05 1.77
C GLU A 76 1.81 9.20 2.40
N VAL A 77 1.55 8.42 3.46
CA VAL A 77 0.30 8.54 4.23
C VAL A 77 0.17 9.95 4.80
N LYS A 78 1.23 10.49 5.44
CA LYS A 78 1.17 11.82 6.04
C LYS A 78 0.87 12.90 5.00
N ALA A 79 1.51 12.83 3.85
CA ALA A 79 1.30 13.77 2.77
C ALA A 79 -0.10 13.62 2.15
N GLY A 80 -0.58 12.39 1.97
CA GLY A 80 -1.94 12.09 1.53
C GLY A 80 -3.00 12.67 2.47
N CYS A 81 -2.88 12.43 3.77
CA CYS A 81 -3.77 12.99 4.80
C CYS A 81 -3.81 14.52 4.75
N ARG A 82 -2.65 15.19 4.64
CA ARG A 82 -2.60 16.67 4.52
C ARG A 82 -3.30 17.18 3.26
N LEU A 83 -3.18 16.46 2.15
CA LEU A 83 -3.87 16.82 0.91
C LEU A 83 -5.38 16.60 1.06
N TRP A 84 -5.81 15.49 1.64
CA TRP A 84 -7.21 15.24 1.93
C TRP A 84 -7.83 16.34 2.81
N GLU A 85 -7.15 16.72 3.89
CA GLU A 85 -7.59 17.79 4.79
C GLU A 85 -7.73 19.12 4.03
N ARG A 86 -6.73 19.52 3.23
CA ARG A 86 -6.77 20.75 2.42
C ARG A 86 -7.91 20.77 1.40
N HIS A 87 -8.33 19.61 0.92
CA HIS A 87 -9.43 19.47 -0.04
C HIS A 87 -10.80 19.23 0.61
N GLY A 88 -10.87 19.25 1.95
CA GLY A 88 -12.09 19.01 2.72
C GLY A 88 -12.65 17.61 2.47
N VAL A 89 -11.78 16.62 2.31
CA VAL A 89 -12.16 15.21 2.21
C VAL A 89 -12.51 14.71 3.60
N THR A 90 -13.59 13.95 3.74
CA THR A 90 -14.01 13.34 5.01
C THR A 90 -13.99 11.81 4.97
N HIS A 91 -13.83 11.22 3.79
CA HIS A 91 -13.68 9.78 3.60
C HIS A 91 -12.57 9.52 2.57
N GLY A 92 -11.48 8.90 3.02
CA GLY A 92 -10.30 8.61 2.21
C GLY A 92 -10.17 7.13 1.91
N PHE A 93 -9.69 6.81 0.70
CA PHE A 93 -9.36 5.45 0.31
C PHE A 93 -7.85 5.31 0.10
N LEU A 94 -7.25 4.41 0.86
CA LEU A 94 -5.90 3.93 0.64
C LEU A 94 -5.94 2.77 -0.35
N VAL A 95 -5.36 2.96 -1.54
CA VAL A 95 -5.32 1.94 -2.60
C VAL A 95 -3.89 1.45 -2.79
N SER A 96 -3.69 0.13 -2.78
CA SER A 96 -2.39 -0.49 -3.02
C SER A 96 -2.54 -1.91 -3.56
N SER A 97 -1.45 -2.52 -4.03
CA SER A 97 -1.45 -3.92 -4.46
C SER A 97 -1.89 -4.83 -3.30
N PRO A 98 -2.55 -5.97 -3.57
CA PRO A 98 -2.85 -6.96 -2.53
C PRO A 98 -1.61 -7.37 -1.72
N THR A 99 -0.44 -7.40 -2.36
CA THR A 99 0.85 -7.74 -1.75
C THR A 99 1.41 -6.68 -0.81
N HIS A 100 0.99 -5.42 -0.93
CA HIS A 100 1.52 -4.31 -0.14
C HIS A 100 0.46 -3.67 0.79
N LEU A 101 -0.83 -3.78 0.46
CA LEU A 101 -1.92 -3.12 1.18
C LEU A 101 -1.90 -3.33 2.70
N PRO A 102 -1.63 -4.54 3.25
CA PRO A 102 -1.57 -4.72 4.70
C PRO A 102 -0.52 -3.82 5.38
N ARG A 103 0.65 -3.66 4.74
CA ARG A 103 1.70 -2.76 5.23
C ARG A 103 1.26 -1.30 5.14
N CYS A 104 0.66 -0.88 4.02
CA CYS A 104 0.16 0.49 3.87
C CYS A 104 -0.88 0.83 4.94
N LEU A 105 -1.83 -0.08 5.21
CA LEU A 105 -2.86 0.11 6.23
C LEU A 105 -2.25 0.17 7.63
N ALA A 106 -1.30 -0.71 7.96
CA ALA A 106 -0.60 -0.65 9.24
C ALA A 106 0.13 0.69 9.44
N CYS A 107 0.79 1.20 8.41
CA CYS A 107 1.41 2.53 8.43
C CYS A 107 0.36 3.65 8.59
N ALA A 108 -0.79 3.55 7.93
CA ALA A 108 -1.88 4.51 8.05
C ALA A 108 -2.44 4.58 9.48
N CYS A 109 -2.73 3.42 10.09
CA CYS A 109 -3.16 3.35 11.48
C CYS A 109 -2.12 3.90 12.45
N GLN A 110 -0.82 3.66 12.20
CA GLN A 110 0.26 4.25 13.00
C GLN A 110 0.24 5.78 12.89
N VAL A 111 0.18 6.33 11.68
CA VAL A 111 0.20 7.78 11.44
C VAL A 111 -0.99 8.46 12.10
N LEU A 112 -2.21 7.97 11.90
CA LEU A 112 -3.41 8.59 12.49
C LEU A 112 -3.42 8.53 14.02
N ARG A 113 -2.81 7.50 14.61
CA ARG A 113 -2.63 7.42 16.07
C ARG A 113 -1.59 8.41 16.60
N GLU A 114 -0.48 8.58 15.88
CA GLU A 114 0.62 9.47 16.28
C GLU A 114 0.31 10.96 15.98
N PHE A 115 -0.52 11.22 14.98
CA PHE A 115 -0.89 12.54 14.48
C PHE A 115 -2.42 12.62 14.28
N PRO A 116 -3.21 12.63 15.36
CA PRO A 116 -4.68 12.58 15.27
C PRO A 116 -5.28 13.79 14.52
N ASP A 117 -4.64 14.96 14.61
CA ASP A 117 -5.12 16.19 13.96
C ASP A 117 -4.71 16.28 12.47
N LEU A 118 -4.10 15.24 11.91
CA LEU A 118 -3.63 15.26 10.52
C LEU A 118 -4.77 15.06 9.51
N PHE A 119 -5.81 14.35 9.92
CA PHE A 119 -7.00 14.04 9.13
C PHE A 119 -8.08 13.51 10.06
N GLU A 120 -9.20 14.22 10.17
CA GLU A 120 -10.32 13.84 11.06
C GLU A 120 -11.34 12.89 10.39
N GLY A 121 -11.17 12.62 9.10
CA GLY A 121 -12.07 11.78 8.32
C GLY A 121 -11.89 10.26 8.54
N GLU A 122 -12.74 9.50 7.88
CA GLU A 122 -12.66 8.04 7.84
C GLU A 122 -11.65 7.58 6.79
N LEU A 123 -10.90 6.51 7.09
CA LEU A 123 -9.96 5.90 6.17
C LEU A 123 -10.34 4.45 5.91
N SER A 124 -10.65 4.16 4.65
CA SER A 124 -10.87 2.82 4.12
C SER A 124 -9.62 2.35 3.35
N ALA A 125 -9.41 1.05 3.26
CA ALA A 125 -8.35 0.44 2.45
C ALA A 125 -8.98 -0.44 1.37
N SER A 126 -8.50 -0.32 0.14
CA SER A 126 -9.02 -1.07 -1.00
C SER A 126 -7.85 -1.69 -1.80
N PRO A 127 -7.87 -3.01 -2.06
CA PRO A 127 -6.86 -3.63 -2.91
C PRO A 127 -7.07 -3.21 -4.36
N SER A 128 -5.98 -3.00 -5.09
CA SER A 128 -6.02 -2.99 -6.55
C SER A 128 -6.14 -4.43 -7.08
N GLU A 129 -6.46 -4.56 -8.37
CA GLU A 129 -6.54 -5.88 -9.03
C GLU A 129 -5.16 -6.43 -9.44
N THR A 130 -4.07 -5.70 -9.16
CA THR A 130 -2.73 -5.99 -9.68
C THR A 130 -1.71 -6.15 -8.57
N CYS A 131 -0.93 -7.22 -8.64
CA CYS A 131 0.26 -7.42 -7.80
C CYS A 131 1.53 -6.94 -8.50
N TYR A 132 2.65 -6.93 -7.78
CA TYR A 132 3.97 -6.72 -8.37
C TYR A 132 4.28 -7.82 -9.40
N GLU A 133 5.10 -7.49 -10.39
CA GLU A 133 5.52 -8.46 -11.41
C GLU A 133 6.16 -9.70 -10.75
N GLY A 134 5.66 -10.88 -11.11
CA GLY A 134 6.12 -12.16 -10.57
C GLY A 134 5.54 -12.54 -9.21
N PHE A 135 4.59 -11.78 -8.67
CA PHE A 135 3.93 -12.07 -7.40
C PHE A 135 2.40 -12.15 -7.55
N GLU A 136 1.78 -12.94 -6.68
CA GLU A 136 0.35 -13.10 -6.54
C GLU A 136 -0.09 -12.73 -5.12
N ALA A 137 -1.40 -12.51 -4.92
CA ALA A 137 -1.94 -12.22 -3.59
C ALA A 137 -1.67 -13.37 -2.59
N SER A 138 -1.58 -14.61 -3.07
CA SER A 138 -1.26 -15.82 -2.31
C SER A 138 0.17 -15.85 -1.77
N ASP A 139 1.09 -15.03 -2.29
CA ASP A 139 2.47 -14.96 -1.79
C ASP A 139 2.59 -14.17 -0.48
N VAL A 140 1.50 -13.53 -0.03
CA VAL A 140 1.45 -12.80 1.24
C VAL A 140 1.17 -13.76 2.39
N VAL A 141 2.14 -13.90 3.28
CA VAL A 141 1.97 -14.61 4.55
C VAL A 141 1.63 -13.60 5.66
N VAL A 142 0.45 -13.74 6.26
CA VAL A 142 0.00 -12.90 7.39
C VAL A 142 0.34 -13.59 8.70
N ILE A 143 1.08 -12.88 9.57
CA ILE A 143 1.47 -13.37 10.89
C ILE A 143 0.81 -12.48 11.94
N GLU A 144 -0.23 -13.03 12.56
CA GLU A 144 -1.03 -12.31 13.54
C GLU A 144 -0.58 -12.63 14.97
N PRO A 145 -0.62 -11.65 15.89
CA PRO A 145 -0.57 -11.95 17.31
C PRO A 145 -1.72 -12.90 17.66
N PRO A 146 -1.47 -13.81 18.60
CA PRO A 146 -2.46 -14.81 18.90
C PRO A 146 -3.62 -14.19 19.69
N HIS A 147 -4.83 -14.27 19.13
CA HIS A 147 -6.01 -13.51 19.58
C HIS A 147 -7.22 -14.40 19.92
N ARG A 148 -7.20 -15.68 19.56
CA ARG A 148 -8.26 -16.64 19.90
C ARG A 148 -8.35 -16.88 21.41
N GLY A 149 -9.57 -16.90 21.95
CA GLY A 149 -9.81 -17.09 23.38
C GLY A 149 -9.54 -18.51 23.89
N ASP A 150 -9.55 -19.50 23.01
CA ASP A 150 -9.41 -20.94 23.30
C ASP A 150 -7.99 -21.49 23.07
N ARG A 151 -7.02 -20.62 22.83
CA ARG A 151 -5.62 -21.02 22.58
C ARG A 151 -4.87 -21.35 23.86
N ASP A 152 -3.78 -22.10 23.70
CA ASP A 152 -2.83 -22.36 24.77
C ASP A 152 -2.13 -21.07 25.22
N LYS A 153 -2.46 -20.60 26.42
CA LYS A 153 -1.92 -19.38 27.02
C LYS A 153 -0.48 -19.56 27.50
N THR A 154 0.03 -20.79 27.61
CA THR A 154 1.44 -21.02 27.96
C THR A 154 2.40 -20.50 26.89
N LEU A 155 1.88 -20.22 25.69
CA LEU A 155 2.65 -19.69 24.56
C LEU A 155 2.61 -18.15 24.47
N ASP A 156 1.92 -17.46 25.38
CA ASP A 156 1.77 -15.99 25.34
C ASP A 156 3.10 -15.24 25.48
N ASP A 157 4.05 -15.83 26.20
CA ASP A 157 5.39 -15.28 26.41
C ASP A 157 6.30 -15.37 25.17
N TYR A 158 5.84 -16.05 24.11
CA TYR A 158 6.57 -16.16 22.83
C TYR A 158 5.94 -15.23 21.79
N PRO A 159 6.40 -13.96 21.70
CA PRO A 159 5.84 -13.00 20.76
C PRO A 159 6.32 -13.30 19.33
N PHE A 160 5.73 -14.31 18.69
CA PHE A 160 6.14 -14.83 17.38
C PHE A 160 6.25 -13.73 16.31
N HIS A 161 5.27 -12.83 16.24
CA HIS A 161 5.30 -11.67 15.34
C HIS A 161 6.54 -10.77 15.57
N LYS A 162 7.03 -10.62 16.81
CA LYS A 162 8.27 -9.88 17.11
C LYS A 162 9.52 -10.65 16.65
N MET A 163 9.53 -11.98 16.81
CA MET A 163 10.62 -12.82 16.32
C MET A 163 10.73 -12.74 14.80
N VAL A 164 9.61 -12.93 14.09
CA VAL A 164 9.59 -12.84 12.63
C VAL A 164 9.99 -11.45 12.14
N ARG A 165 9.51 -10.38 12.79
CA ARG A 165 9.94 -9.00 12.47
C ARG A 165 11.46 -8.83 12.54
N ARG A 166 12.12 -9.44 13.54
CA ARG A 166 13.58 -9.38 13.69
C ARG A 166 14.32 -10.17 12.61
N ALA A 167 13.74 -11.26 12.11
CA ALA A 167 14.34 -12.05 11.01
C ALA A 167 14.54 -11.21 9.73
N PHE A 168 13.64 -10.25 9.47
CA PHE A 168 13.79 -9.33 8.33
C PHE A 168 14.90 -8.28 8.52
N GLN A 169 15.44 -8.12 9.73
CA GLN A 169 16.53 -7.18 10.04
C GLN A 169 17.92 -7.81 9.91
N VAL A 170 18.00 -9.09 9.51
CA VAL A 170 19.27 -9.76 9.24
C VAL A 170 19.98 -9.05 8.08
N ALA A 171 21.25 -8.69 8.30
CA ALA A 171 22.07 -7.99 7.32
C ALA A 171 22.26 -8.83 6.04
N PRO A 172 22.36 -8.21 4.85
CA PRO A 172 22.41 -8.93 3.57
C PRO A 172 23.52 -9.98 3.48
N ASP A 173 24.71 -9.67 4.01
CA ASP A 173 25.89 -10.55 4.06
C ASP A 173 25.68 -11.81 4.94
N HIS A 174 24.76 -11.75 5.89
CA HIS A 174 24.42 -12.88 6.76
C HIS A 174 23.16 -13.63 6.33
N LYS A 175 22.43 -13.13 5.33
CA LYS A 175 21.07 -13.58 5.02
C LYS A 175 21.03 -15.01 4.48
N ALA A 176 21.99 -15.39 3.63
CA ALA A 176 22.11 -16.75 3.11
C ALA A 176 22.34 -17.78 4.22
N GLY A 177 23.30 -17.51 5.13
CA GLY A 177 23.59 -18.41 6.26
C GLY A 177 22.47 -18.43 7.31
N PHE A 178 21.74 -17.32 7.48
CA PHE A 178 20.52 -17.32 8.29
C PHE A 178 19.44 -18.23 7.69
N PHE A 179 19.15 -18.11 6.40
CA PHE A 179 18.14 -18.94 5.74
C PHE A 179 18.49 -20.42 5.73
N SER A 180 19.76 -20.79 5.49
CA SER A 180 20.19 -22.21 5.58
C SER A 180 19.91 -22.80 6.96
N ARG A 181 20.30 -22.10 8.03
CA ARG A 181 20.08 -22.58 9.40
C ARG A 181 18.60 -22.59 9.79
N PHE A 182 17.83 -21.66 9.26
CA PHE A 182 16.39 -21.64 9.49
C PHE A 182 15.72 -22.83 8.80
N ASP A 183 16.13 -23.15 7.57
CA ASP A 183 15.65 -24.32 6.84
C ASP A 183 16.04 -25.64 7.55
N GLU A 184 17.27 -25.73 8.04
CA GLU A 184 17.72 -26.86 8.88
C GLU A 184 16.84 -27.02 10.14
N LEU A 185 16.49 -25.91 10.79
CA LEU A 185 15.61 -25.92 11.97
C LEU A 185 14.19 -26.37 11.61
N LEU A 186 13.63 -25.90 10.49
CA LEU A 186 12.31 -26.32 10.03
C LEU A 186 12.29 -27.84 9.76
N ASN A 187 13.32 -28.33 9.06
CA ASN A 187 13.51 -29.76 8.81
C ASN A 187 13.66 -30.58 10.10
N GLU A 188 14.37 -30.08 11.12
CA GLU A 188 14.51 -30.73 12.43
C GLU A 188 13.14 -30.99 13.09
N TYR A 189 12.21 -30.04 12.97
CA TYR A 189 10.86 -30.14 13.51
C TYR A 189 9.84 -30.76 12.54
N GLY A 190 10.27 -31.20 11.35
CA GLY A 190 9.44 -31.87 10.35
C GLY A 190 8.44 -30.93 9.64
N VAL A 191 8.82 -29.66 9.47
CA VAL A 191 8.02 -28.62 8.79
C VAL A 191 8.65 -28.27 7.44
#